data_AF-A0A182WA47-F1
#
_entry.id   AF-A0A182WA47-F1
#
_cell.length_a   1.000
_cell.length_b   1.000
_cell.length_c   1.000
_cell.angle_alpha   90.00
_cell.angle_beta   90.00
_cell.angle_gamma   90.00
#
_symmetry.space_group_name_H-M   'P 1'
#
loop_
_entity.id
_entity.type
_entity.pdbx_description
1 polymer ?
#
loop_
_entity_poly.entity_id
_entity_poly.type
_entity_poly.pdbx_seq_one_letter_code
_entity_poly.pdbx_strand_id
1 'polypeptide(L)'
;MIAFSRTPLALTITVSCCIIALLPVHTSANDNLRVAYQWKEIDFEFPNAAERQEAIVSKRYVPENVIPVGLEVYKKRLFLTLPRWKEGIPASLGYINLNETTTQSPRLHPYPSWSAHKRTSETEAPEIVSPFRIRADRCGRLWVLDTGVEELLGNTTVTSPTSLLVYDLHNDNLLRRYKFPADHLKENSFYANIAVEDTDCDDTFAYAADLGTPGLVVYSWKQQESWRVKHHYFHPDPLAGNYNITGINFQWDDGLFGIALKPQSDGYATLYFHPLSSLNEFSVSTKVLRNQTYATDPSNFHEFKILGSRGPNGQAGVAFVDQKTGVLFYALPNLNAITCWKTSNRAYTIKSLGRVYMSTVDMVFPNDVKVDDESNLWVLSDRLHQYMYESLNRNDINFRVLTATVKDAIQNTACDTNIKPLPDIITNLGDILRPTTSTVAPKPGSSGANSSHLPTSAMATILLLSVFSFFRI
;
A
#
# COMPACT_ATOMS: atom_id res chain seq x y z
N MET A 1 71.84 -19.19 68.44
CA MET A 1 71.45 -17.85 67.96
C MET A 1 71.59 -17.81 66.45
N ILE A 2 70.74 -17.01 65.80
CA ILE A 2 70.54 -16.80 64.35
C ILE A 2 69.37 -17.63 63.81
N ALA A 3 68.20 -16.98 63.83
CA ALA A 3 66.91 -17.45 63.37
C ALA A 3 66.74 -17.17 61.88
N PHE A 4 66.33 -18.20 61.12
CA PHE A 4 65.82 -18.09 59.76
C PHE A 4 64.34 -17.68 59.81
N SER A 5 63.96 -16.54 59.21
CA SER A 5 62.56 -16.22 58.94
C SER A 5 62.24 -16.49 57.46
N ARG A 6 61.22 -17.32 57.27
CA ARG A 6 60.65 -17.72 55.98
C ARG A 6 59.62 -16.67 55.54
N THR A 7 59.70 -16.23 54.28
CA THR A 7 58.64 -15.49 53.59
C THR A 7 57.77 -16.48 52.79
N PRO A 8 56.43 -16.50 52.96
CA PRO A 8 55.54 -17.23 52.07
C PRO A 8 54.97 -16.33 50.96
N LEU A 9 54.86 -16.95 49.78
CA LEU A 9 54.26 -16.49 48.53
C LEU A 9 52.78 -16.09 48.72
N ALA A 10 52.39 -14.90 48.22
CA ALA A 10 50.98 -14.54 48.01
C ALA A 10 50.61 -14.74 46.54
N LEU A 11 49.70 -15.69 46.30
CA LEU A 11 49.15 -16.04 44.99
C LEU A 11 48.10 -15.00 44.58
N THR A 12 48.34 -14.22 43.54
CA THR A 12 47.39 -13.27 42.97
C THR A 12 46.54 -13.96 41.90
N ILE A 13 45.27 -14.20 42.19
CA ILE A 13 44.29 -14.72 41.22
C ILE A 13 43.82 -13.54 40.36
N THR A 14 44.21 -13.52 39.09
CA THR A 14 43.73 -12.56 38.10
C THR A 14 42.41 -13.06 37.51
N VAL A 15 41.30 -12.41 37.89
CA VAL A 15 39.99 -12.63 37.26
C VAL A 15 39.99 -11.91 35.91
N SER A 16 40.14 -12.68 34.83
CA SER A 16 40.09 -12.17 33.46
C SER A 16 38.65 -11.84 33.08
N CYS A 17 38.26 -10.58 33.28
CA CYS A 17 36.96 -10.04 32.86
C CYS A 17 36.99 -9.87 31.34
N CYS A 18 36.46 -10.84 30.59
CA CYS A 18 36.27 -10.72 29.14
C CYS A 18 35.20 -9.66 28.87
N ILE A 19 35.62 -8.44 28.56
CA ILE A 19 34.77 -7.41 27.97
C ILE A 19 34.37 -7.90 26.58
N ILE A 20 33.16 -8.44 26.45
CA ILE A 20 32.55 -8.70 25.15
C ILE A 20 32.29 -7.33 24.54
N ALA A 21 33.14 -6.92 23.59
CA ALA A 21 32.89 -5.77 22.76
C ALA A 21 31.61 -6.02 21.97
N LEU A 22 30.51 -5.38 22.39
CA LEU A 22 29.30 -5.23 21.58
C LEU A 22 29.68 -4.38 20.36
N LEU A 23 30.15 -5.05 19.30
CA LEU A 23 30.23 -4.42 17.99
C LEU A 23 28.82 -3.95 17.64
N PRO A 24 28.62 -2.68 17.26
CA PRO A 24 27.34 -2.25 16.74
C PRO A 24 27.07 -3.10 15.49
N VAL A 25 26.14 -4.04 15.60
CA VAL A 25 25.54 -4.65 14.43
C VAL A 25 24.84 -3.48 13.76
N HIS A 26 25.44 -2.96 12.70
CA HIS A 26 24.74 -2.10 11.77
C HIS A 26 23.55 -2.94 11.27
N THR A 27 22.38 -2.71 11.84
CA THR A 27 21.14 -3.05 11.17
C THR A 27 21.12 -2.16 9.94
N SER A 28 21.66 -2.67 8.83
CA SER A 28 21.39 -2.09 7.52
C SER A 28 19.87 -2.08 7.39
N ALA A 29 19.27 -0.89 7.42
CA ALA A 29 17.94 -0.74 6.86
C ALA A 29 18.04 -1.27 5.42
N ASN A 30 17.16 -2.19 5.06
CA ASN A 30 17.04 -2.63 3.67
C ASN A 30 16.51 -1.42 2.88
N ASP A 31 17.41 -0.65 2.29
CA ASP A 31 17.07 0.44 1.36
C ASP A 31 16.78 -0.16 -0.02
N ASN A 32 15.66 -0.88 -0.11
CA ASN A 32 15.35 -1.65 -1.32
C ASN A 32 14.77 -0.80 -2.46
N LEU A 33 14.64 0.53 -2.29
CA LEU A 33 14.16 1.47 -3.31
C LEU A 33 15.22 2.54 -3.59
N ARG A 34 15.27 3.00 -4.85
CA ARG A 34 16.11 4.13 -5.27
C ARG A 34 15.27 5.27 -5.85
N VAL A 35 15.73 6.51 -5.70
CA VAL A 35 15.09 7.68 -6.31
C VAL A 35 15.31 7.63 -7.83
N ALA A 36 14.21 7.56 -8.58
CA ALA A 36 14.21 7.67 -10.05
C ALA A 36 14.10 9.14 -10.48
N TYR A 37 13.15 9.86 -9.88
CA TYR A 37 12.86 11.25 -10.18
C TYR A 37 12.58 12.05 -8.91
N GLN A 38 12.88 13.34 -8.93
CA GLN A 38 12.70 14.25 -7.81
C GLN A 38 12.53 15.68 -8.28
N TRP A 39 11.69 16.45 -7.59
CA TRP A 39 11.37 17.82 -7.94
C TRP A 39 11.32 18.69 -6.69
N LYS A 40 11.87 19.91 -6.82
CA LYS A 40 11.54 21.00 -5.90
C LYS A 40 10.15 21.53 -6.18
N GLU A 41 9.88 21.75 -7.47
CA GLU A 41 8.61 22.22 -8.02
C GLU A 41 8.36 21.47 -9.32
N ILE A 42 7.08 21.18 -9.62
CA ILE A 42 6.69 20.58 -10.89
C ILE A 42 6.63 21.68 -11.96
N ASP A 43 7.21 21.40 -13.14
CA ASP A 43 7.19 22.27 -14.32
C ASP A 43 6.72 21.47 -15.55
N PHE A 44 6.29 22.19 -16.59
CA PHE A 44 5.66 21.60 -17.76
C PHE A 44 6.41 21.94 -19.05
N GLU A 45 6.29 21.09 -20.05
CA GLU A 45 6.74 21.37 -21.42
C GLU A 45 5.76 22.34 -22.11
N PHE A 46 5.91 23.62 -21.79
CA PHE A 46 5.21 24.70 -22.49
C PHE A 46 5.69 24.81 -23.94
N PRO A 47 4.84 25.29 -24.88
CA PRO A 47 5.24 25.41 -26.29
C PRO A 47 6.49 26.27 -26.50
N ASN A 48 6.70 27.27 -25.64
CA ASN A 48 7.90 28.09 -25.61
C ASN A 48 8.04 28.82 -24.26
N ALA A 49 9.20 29.45 -24.04
CA ALA A 49 9.50 30.18 -22.81
C ALA A 49 8.61 31.41 -22.58
N ALA A 50 8.16 32.08 -23.64
CA ALA A 50 7.28 33.24 -23.53
C ALA A 50 5.89 32.83 -23.00
N GLU A 51 5.32 31.73 -23.51
CA GLU A 51 4.05 31.20 -23.02
C GLU A 51 4.13 30.71 -21.57
N ARG A 52 5.25 30.11 -21.18
CA ARG A 52 5.52 29.76 -19.78
C ARG A 52 5.54 31.01 -18.90
N GLN A 53 6.26 32.05 -19.31
CA GLN A 53 6.37 33.30 -18.56
C GLN A 53 5.02 34.01 -18.45
N GLU A 54 4.25 34.04 -19.54
CA GLU A 54 2.90 34.60 -19.55
C GLU A 54 1.97 33.82 -18.60
N ALA A 55 2.04 32.49 -18.57
CA ALA A 55 1.25 31.70 -17.64
C ALA A 55 1.59 32.00 -16.17
N ILE A 56 2.85 32.29 -15.86
CA ILE A 56 3.28 32.70 -14.52
C ILE A 56 2.77 34.10 -14.19
N VAL A 57 2.97 35.08 -15.08
CA VAL A 57 2.53 36.47 -14.88
C VAL A 57 1.01 36.56 -14.73
N SER A 58 0.28 35.80 -15.55
CA SER A 58 -1.18 35.74 -15.51
C SER A 58 -1.72 34.82 -14.42
N LYS A 59 -0.87 34.24 -13.54
CA LYS A 59 -1.21 33.26 -12.50
C LYS A 59 -1.94 31.99 -12.98
N ARG A 60 -1.93 31.70 -14.28
CA ARG A 60 -2.42 30.41 -14.81
C ARG A 60 -1.50 29.25 -14.43
N TYR A 61 -0.26 29.56 -14.08
CA TYR A 61 0.71 28.62 -13.54
C TYR A 61 1.36 29.22 -12.29
N VAL A 62 1.09 28.61 -11.13
CA VAL A 62 1.69 28.92 -9.84
C VAL A 62 2.44 27.65 -9.39
N PRO A 63 3.77 27.56 -9.62
CA PRO A 63 4.53 26.33 -9.38
C PRO A 63 4.33 25.71 -7.99
N GLU A 64 4.19 26.55 -6.97
CA GLU A 64 4.02 26.12 -5.58
C GLU A 64 2.70 25.42 -5.28
N ASN A 65 1.69 25.65 -6.11
CA ASN A 65 0.37 25.07 -5.98
C ASN A 65 0.25 23.73 -6.70
N VAL A 66 1.29 23.31 -7.41
CA VAL A 66 1.30 22.06 -8.20
C VAL A 66 1.90 20.94 -7.36
N ILE A 67 1.05 20.01 -6.92
CA ILE A 67 1.45 18.81 -6.18
C ILE A 67 1.04 17.54 -6.94
N PRO A 68 1.96 16.60 -7.17
CA PRO A 68 1.62 15.28 -7.69
C PRO A 68 1.03 14.42 -6.57
N VAL A 69 -0.11 13.77 -6.81
CA VAL A 69 -0.75 12.89 -5.82
C VAL A 69 -1.01 11.48 -6.31
N GLY A 70 -1.05 11.26 -7.62
CA GLY A 70 -1.28 9.96 -8.24
C GLY A 70 -0.20 9.63 -9.25
N LEU A 71 0.06 8.34 -9.40
CA LEU A 71 1.12 7.78 -10.23
C LEU A 71 0.55 6.61 -11.04
N GLU A 72 0.97 6.49 -12.29
CA GLU A 72 0.80 5.27 -13.08
C GLU A 72 1.92 5.11 -14.08
N VAL A 73 2.29 3.86 -14.38
CA VAL A 73 3.29 3.54 -15.39
C VAL A 73 2.66 2.63 -16.44
N TYR A 74 2.80 3.02 -17.70
CA TYR A 74 2.42 2.19 -18.83
C TYR A 74 3.51 2.23 -19.89
N LYS A 75 4.20 1.10 -20.08
CA LYS A 75 5.35 0.97 -20.98
C LYS A 75 6.38 2.07 -20.68
N LYS A 76 6.55 3.02 -21.61
CA LYS A 76 7.56 4.09 -21.54
C LYS A 76 7.04 5.40 -20.95
N ARG A 77 5.79 5.43 -20.46
CA ARG A 77 5.16 6.63 -19.92
C ARG A 77 4.91 6.47 -18.43
N LEU A 78 5.39 7.43 -17.66
CA LEU A 78 5.04 7.59 -16.25
C LEU A 78 4.14 8.81 -16.14
N PHE A 79 2.90 8.58 -15.73
CA PHE A 79 1.86 9.56 -15.57
C PHE A 79 1.79 10.07 -14.13
N LEU A 80 1.52 11.35 -13.97
CA LEU A 80 1.28 12.00 -12.69
C LEU A 80 -0.04 12.78 -12.74
N THR A 81 -0.86 12.63 -11.71
CA THR A 81 -2.04 13.49 -11.50
C THR A 81 -1.67 14.69 -10.64
N LEU A 82 -2.16 15.87 -11.03
CA LEU A 82 -1.87 17.17 -10.42
C LEU A 82 -3.22 17.85 -10.15
N PRO A 83 -4.01 17.38 -9.17
CA PRO A 83 -5.37 17.84 -8.98
C PRO A 83 -5.41 19.34 -8.66
N ARG A 84 -6.49 20.00 -9.09
CA ARG A 84 -6.68 21.45 -8.95
C ARG A 84 -7.13 21.81 -7.53
N TRP A 85 -6.28 21.58 -6.53
CA TRP A 85 -6.62 21.88 -5.13
C TRP A 85 -6.45 23.36 -4.77
N LYS A 86 -5.56 24.06 -5.45
CA LYS A 86 -5.36 25.52 -5.36
C LYS A 86 -5.48 26.11 -6.77
N GLU A 87 -5.35 27.43 -6.91
CA GLU A 87 -5.30 28.09 -8.21
C GLU A 87 -3.98 27.86 -8.94
N GLY A 88 -3.94 28.09 -10.26
CA GLY A 88 -2.69 28.11 -11.02
C GLY A 88 -2.11 26.75 -11.40
N ILE A 89 -2.96 25.73 -11.60
CA ILE A 89 -2.56 24.44 -12.18
C ILE A 89 -2.88 24.46 -13.68
N PRO A 90 -1.88 24.52 -14.57
CA PRO A 90 -2.12 24.69 -16.00
C PRO A 90 -2.53 23.37 -16.69
N ALA A 91 -2.10 22.22 -16.16
CA ALA A 91 -2.53 20.89 -16.57
C ALA A 91 -2.61 19.96 -15.34
N SER A 92 -3.69 19.18 -15.23
CA SER A 92 -3.97 18.32 -14.07
C SER A 92 -3.65 16.85 -14.29
N LEU A 93 -3.18 16.50 -15.49
CA LEU A 93 -2.65 15.19 -15.84
C LEU A 93 -1.50 15.39 -16.82
N GLY A 94 -0.34 14.84 -16.48
CA GLY A 94 0.84 14.89 -17.32
C GLY A 94 1.64 13.61 -17.25
N TYR A 95 2.64 13.47 -18.12
CA TYR A 95 3.54 12.34 -18.11
C TYR A 95 4.97 12.74 -18.44
N ILE A 96 5.90 11.85 -18.10
CA ILE A 96 7.27 11.87 -18.60
C ILE A 96 7.52 10.65 -19.46
N ASN A 97 8.37 10.81 -20.47
CA ASN A 97 8.84 9.70 -21.29
C ASN A 97 10.10 9.11 -20.67
N LEU A 98 10.00 7.87 -20.17
CA LEU A 98 11.06 7.16 -19.47
C LEU A 98 12.31 6.94 -20.35
N ASN A 99 12.16 6.92 -21.68
CA ASN A 99 13.28 6.71 -22.60
C ASN A 99 14.02 8.00 -22.96
N GLU A 100 13.34 9.13 -22.93
CA GLU A 100 13.89 10.43 -23.36
C GLU A 100 14.38 11.28 -22.18
N THR A 101 13.97 10.91 -20.97
CA THR A 101 14.33 11.65 -19.76
C THR A 101 15.80 11.46 -19.42
N THR A 102 16.57 12.55 -19.50
CA THR A 102 18.01 12.57 -19.16
C THR A 102 18.31 13.20 -17.80
N THR A 103 17.30 13.75 -17.11
CA THR A 103 17.46 14.43 -15.83
C THR A 103 16.59 13.75 -14.76
N GLN A 104 16.90 13.98 -13.47
CA GLN A 104 16.04 13.52 -12.38
C GLN A 104 14.85 14.45 -12.12
N SER A 105 14.79 15.62 -12.76
CA SER A 105 13.70 16.60 -12.60
C SER A 105 13.10 16.98 -13.96
N PRO A 106 12.57 16.02 -14.72
CA PRO A 106 11.98 16.28 -16.03
C PRO A 106 10.74 17.16 -15.93
N ARG A 107 10.49 17.96 -16.96
CA ARG A 107 9.21 18.65 -17.14
C ARG A 107 8.16 17.65 -17.61
N LEU A 108 6.90 17.92 -17.25
CA LEU A 108 5.78 17.07 -17.62
C LEU A 108 5.18 17.50 -18.96
N HIS A 109 4.88 16.52 -19.81
CA HIS A 109 4.05 16.70 -20.99
C HIS A 109 2.57 16.60 -20.57
N PRO A 110 1.73 17.63 -20.81
CA PRO A 110 0.30 17.53 -20.54
C PRO A 110 -0.34 16.42 -21.37
N TYR A 111 -1.16 15.60 -20.73
CA TYR A 111 -1.82 14.46 -21.37
C TYR A 111 -3.34 14.68 -21.47
N PRO A 112 -3.98 14.28 -22.59
CA PRO A 112 -3.34 13.86 -23.85
C PRO A 112 -2.71 15.04 -24.58
N SER A 113 -3.10 16.28 -24.25
CA SER A 113 -2.58 17.50 -24.82
C SER A 113 -2.95 18.71 -23.98
N TRP A 114 -2.37 19.88 -24.27
CA TRP A 114 -2.74 21.15 -23.64
C TRP A 114 -4.23 21.51 -23.77
N SER A 115 -4.92 21.11 -24.85
CA SER A 115 -6.34 21.47 -25.06
C SER A 115 -7.27 20.77 -24.08
N ALA A 116 -6.94 19.56 -23.62
CA ALA A 116 -7.75 18.83 -22.66
C ALA A 116 -7.83 19.53 -21.29
N HIS A 117 -6.87 20.39 -20.97
CA HIS A 117 -6.77 21.12 -19.69
C HIS A 117 -7.26 22.56 -19.76
N LYS A 118 -7.60 23.05 -20.95
CA LYS A 118 -8.02 24.43 -21.19
C LYS A 118 -9.53 24.54 -21.12
N ARG A 119 -9.99 25.63 -20.52
CA ARG A 119 -11.36 26.10 -20.69
C ARG A 119 -11.54 26.66 -22.09
N THR A 120 -12.63 26.27 -22.75
CA THR A 120 -13.08 26.82 -24.04
C THR A 120 -13.98 28.04 -23.86
N SER A 121 -14.65 28.16 -22.72
CA SER A 121 -15.46 29.31 -22.31
C SER A 121 -15.55 29.41 -20.78
N GLU A 122 -16.09 30.50 -20.24
CA GLU A 122 -16.33 30.64 -18.79
C GLU A 122 -17.35 29.62 -18.26
N THR A 123 -18.25 29.14 -19.13
CA THR A 123 -19.34 28.24 -18.77
C THR A 123 -19.03 26.76 -19.00
N GLU A 124 -17.95 26.45 -19.73
CA GLU A 124 -17.59 25.08 -20.09
C GLU A 124 -16.34 24.64 -19.32
N ALA A 125 -16.49 23.56 -18.55
CA ALA A 125 -15.38 22.94 -17.86
C ALA A 125 -14.39 22.33 -18.88
N PRO A 126 -13.08 22.29 -18.56
CA PRO A 126 -12.11 21.53 -19.35
C PRO A 126 -12.52 20.06 -19.51
N GLU A 127 -11.95 19.38 -20.51
CA GLU A 127 -12.13 17.94 -20.67
C GLU A 127 -11.63 17.20 -19.41
N ILE A 128 -10.44 17.59 -18.92
CA ILE A 128 -9.83 17.09 -17.70
C ILE A 128 -9.80 18.23 -16.68
N VAL A 129 -10.58 18.09 -15.62
CA VAL A 129 -10.68 19.10 -14.56
C VAL A 129 -9.63 18.79 -13.51
N SER A 130 -9.85 17.79 -12.66
CA SER A 130 -8.98 17.49 -11.51
C SER A 130 -8.93 15.98 -11.22
N PRO A 131 -8.20 15.21 -12.03
CA PRO A 131 -7.91 13.81 -11.76
C PRO A 131 -7.26 13.62 -10.40
N PHE A 132 -7.77 12.69 -9.61
CA PHE A 132 -7.18 12.34 -8.33
C PHE A 132 -6.36 11.05 -8.41
N ARG A 133 -6.90 9.99 -9.02
CA ARG A 133 -6.19 8.73 -9.30
C ARG A 133 -6.41 8.27 -10.74
N ILE A 134 -5.44 7.49 -11.21
CA ILE A 134 -5.40 6.93 -12.55
C ILE A 134 -5.00 5.46 -12.49
N ARG A 135 -5.43 4.68 -13.49
CA ARG A 135 -5.05 3.28 -13.67
C ARG A 135 -4.89 2.95 -15.15
N ALA A 136 -3.75 2.38 -15.54
CA ALA A 136 -3.52 1.86 -16.89
C ALA A 136 -3.77 0.36 -16.91
N ASP A 137 -4.76 -0.08 -17.67
CA ASP A 137 -5.07 -1.51 -17.75
C ASP A 137 -4.21 -2.24 -18.79
N ARG A 138 -4.25 -3.57 -18.75
CA ARG A 138 -3.52 -4.44 -19.69
C ARG A 138 -3.97 -4.29 -21.15
N CYS A 139 -5.15 -3.73 -21.37
CA CYS A 139 -5.76 -3.50 -22.68
C CYS A 139 -5.23 -2.21 -23.33
N GLY A 140 -4.37 -1.46 -22.63
CA GLY A 140 -3.88 -0.17 -23.10
C GLY A 140 -4.93 0.91 -23.00
N ARG A 141 -5.74 0.93 -21.93
CA ARG A 141 -6.63 2.04 -21.61
C ARG A 141 -6.17 2.73 -20.33
N LEU A 142 -6.17 4.06 -20.33
CA LEU A 142 -5.94 4.88 -19.13
C LEU A 142 -7.28 5.30 -18.55
N TRP A 143 -7.58 4.79 -17.37
CA TRP A 143 -8.75 5.11 -16.57
C TRP A 143 -8.42 6.27 -15.64
N VAL A 144 -9.12 7.39 -15.80
CA VAL A 144 -8.88 8.63 -15.09
C VAL A 144 -10.11 8.97 -14.26
N LEU A 145 -9.95 8.94 -12.94
CA LEU A 145 -10.98 9.32 -11.99
C LEU A 145 -10.90 10.82 -11.74
N ASP A 146 -11.78 11.57 -12.39
CA ASP A 146 -11.84 13.03 -12.34
C ASP A 146 -12.93 13.50 -11.38
N THR A 147 -12.55 14.34 -10.41
CA THR A 147 -13.48 14.86 -9.40
C THR A 147 -14.39 15.96 -9.96
N GLY A 148 -13.98 16.64 -11.02
CA GLY A 148 -14.71 17.81 -11.54
C GLY A 148 -14.66 19.05 -10.62
N VAL A 149 -13.83 19.01 -9.58
CA VAL A 149 -13.72 20.07 -8.57
C VAL A 149 -12.43 20.88 -8.78
N GLU A 150 -12.55 22.20 -8.78
CA GLU A 150 -11.42 23.12 -8.75
C GLU A 150 -11.31 23.84 -7.41
N GLU A 151 -10.10 24.26 -7.07
CA GLU A 151 -9.75 24.94 -5.83
C GLU A 151 -10.28 24.24 -4.57
N LEU A 152 -10.10 22.92 -4.51
CA LEU A 152 -10.59 22.07 -3.40
C LEU A 152 -10.20 22.58 -2.00
N LEU A 153 -9.04 23.22 -1.84
CA LEU A 153 -8.57 23.81 -0.58
C LEU A 153 -8.72 25.34 -0.52
N GLY A 154 -9.22 25.95 -1.59
CA GLY A 154 -9.45 27.39 -1.74
C GLY A 154 -10.94 27.70 -1.85
N ASN A 155 -11.32 28.47 -2.86
CA ASN A 155 -12.73 28.74 -3.13
C ASN A 155 -13.33 27.62 -3.99
N THR A 156 -13.66 26.50 -3.31
CA THR A 156 -14.09 25.25 -3.96
C THR A 156 -15.22 25.49 -4.96
N THR A 157 -14.97 25.11 -6.21
CA THR A 157 -15.93 25.24 -7.31
C THR A 157 -16.13 23.88 -7.97
N VAL A 158 -17.36 23.38 -7.95
CA VAL A 158 -17.74 22.16 -8.70
C VAL A 158 -18.06 22.57 -10.13
N THR A 159 -17.18 22.23 -11.07
CA THR A 159 -17.30 22.64 -12.48
C THR A 159 -17.90 21.55 -13.37
N SER A 160 -17.76 20.30 -12.96
CA SER A 160 -18.37 19.15 -13.63
C SER A 160 -18.73 18.04 -12.64
N PRO A 161 -19.67 17.16 -12.97
CA PRO A 161 -19.90 15.95 -12.17
C PRO A 161 -18.65 15.05 -12.15
N THR A 162 -18.40 14.39 -11.01
CA THR A 162 -17.41 13.32 -10.91
C THR A 162 -17.59 12.33 -12.04
N SER A 163 -16.51 12.04 -12.75
CA SER A 163 -16.55 11.26 -13.98
C SER A 163 -15.35 10.31 -14.10
N LEU A 164 -15.56 9.23 -14.83
CA LEU A 164 -14.51 8.31 -15.26
C LEU A 164 -14.20 8.55 -16.73
N LEU A 165 -13.00 9.05 -17.01
CA LEU A 165 -12.50 9.28 -18.38
C LEU A 165 -11.62 8.09 -18.75
N VAL A 166 -11.84 7.51 -19.93
CA VAL A 166 -11.09 6.36 -20.41
C VAL A 166 -10.44 6.72 -21.73
N TYR A 167 -9.12 6.81 -21.74
CA TYR A 167 -8.33 7.10 -22.94
C TYR A 167 -7.71 5.82 -23.52
N ASP A 168 -7.57 5.76 -24.83
CA ASP A 168 -6.79 4.73 -25.51
C ASP A 168 -5.30 5.11 -25.48
N LEU A 169 -4.46 4.32 -24.81
CA LEU A 169 -3.01 4.58 -24.69
C LEU A 169 -2.22 4.27 -25.97
N HIS A 170 -2.86 3.82 -27.06
CA HIS A 170 -2.20 3.64 -28.36
C HIS A 170 -2.21 4.92 -29.21
N ASN A 171 -3.23 5.76 -29.05
CA ASN A 171 -3.44 6.97 -29.86
C ASN A 171 -3.87 8.20 -29.05
N ASP A 172 -3.99 8.04 -27.73
CA ASP A 172 -4.35 9.06 -26.74
C ASP A 172 -5.75 9.69 -26.91
N ASN A 173 -6.64 9.05 -27.68
CA ASN A 173 -8.02 9.49 -27.85
C ASN A 173 -8.89 9.14 -26.64
N LEU A 174 -9.82 10.03 -26.30
CA LEU A 174 -10.87 9.74 -25.33
C LEU A 174 -11.86 8.72 -25.90
N LEU A 175 -11.88 7.51 -25.33
CA LEU A 175 -12.83 6.46 -25.70
C LEU A 175 -14.19 6.67 -25.04
N ARG A 176 -14.19 7.08 -23.77
CA ARG A 176 -15.41 7.19 -22.98
C ARG A 176 -15.27 8.22 -21.86
N ARG A 177 -16.34 8.99 -21.67
CA ARG A 177 -16.60 9.75 -20.44
C ARG A 177 -17.86 9.19 -19.80
N TYR A 178 -17.71 8.52 -18.67
CA TYR A 178 -18.83 8.06 -17.87
C TYR A 178 -19.06 9.02 -16.70
N LYS A 179 -20.21 9.69 -16.68
CA LYS A 179 -20.63 10.54 -15.56
C LYS A 179 -21.28 9.64 -14.52
N PHE A 180 -20.78 9.67 -13.28
CA PHE A 180 -21.41 8.88 -12.23
C PHE A 180 -22.83 9.41 -11.94
N PRO A 181 -23.84 8.53 -11.85
CA PRO A 181 -25.19 8.91 -11.45
C PRO A 181 -25.22 9.67 -10.12
N ALA A 182 -26.09 10.67 -10.03
CA ALA A 182 -26.17 11.55 -8.86
C ALA A 182 -26.53 10.80 -7.58
N ASP A 183 -27.24 9.67 -7.65
CA ASP A 183 -27.58 8.85 -6.50
C ASP A 183 -26.40 8.00 -5.99
N HIS A 184 -25.33 7.83 -6.79
CA HIS A 184 -24.08 7.19 -6.35
C HIS A 184 -23.17 8.17 -5.60
N LEU A 185 -23.29 9.47 -5.89
CA LEU A 185 -22.60 10.58 -5.24
C LEU A 185 -23.46 11.08 -4.06
N LYS A 186 -23.04 10.80 -2.83
CA LYS A 186 -23.71 11.31 -1.63
C LYS A 186 -23.11 12.65 -1.22
N GLU A 187 -23.77 13.30 -0.28
CA GLU A 187 -23.22 14.48 0.39
C GLU A 187 -21.84 14.14 0.96
N ASN A 188 -20.82 14.95 0.66
CA ASN A 188 -19.42 14.71 1.02
C ASN A 188 -18.75 13.51 0.33
N SER A 189 -19.34 12.91 -0.71
CA SER A 189 -18.65 11.90 -1.52
C SER A 189 -17.38 12.48 -2.15
N PHE A 190 -16.29 11.73 -2.07
CA PHE A 190 -15.02 12.07 -2.70
C PHE A 190 -14.34 10.80 -3.20
N TYR A 191 -14.43 10.54 -4.50
CA TYR A 191 -13.89 9.30 -5.08
C TYR A 191 -12.38 9.45 -5.23
N ALA A 192 -11.64 8.84 -4.31
CA ALA A 192 -10.24 9.11 -4.08
C ALA A 192 -9.31 8.01 -4.62
N ASN A 193 -9.84 6.85 -5.03
CA ASN A 193 -9.00 5.80 -5.59
C ASN A 193 -9.75 4.92 -6.57
N ILE A 194 -9.01 4.27 -7.47
CA ILE A 194 -9.56 3.39 -8.49
C ILE A 194 -8.71 2.11 -8.65
N ALA A 195 -9.38 0.97 -8.76
CA ALA A 195 -8.80 -0.28 -9.23
C ALA A 195 -9.61 -0.80 -10.43
N VAL A 196 -8.94 -1.47 -11.37
CA VAL A 196 -9.58 -1.97 -12.60
C VAL A 196 -9.30 -3.48 -12.73
N GLU A 197 -10.36 -4.28 -12.76
CA GLU A 197 -10.32 -5.72 -13.05
C GLU A 197 -10.42 -5.90 -14.57
N ASP A 198 -9.27 -6.17 -15.19
CA ASP A 198 -9.04 -6.10 -16.63
C ASP A 198 -8.66 -7.46 -17.25
N THR A 199 -8.97 -8.57 -16.58
CA THR A 199 -8.67 -9.92 -17.08
C THR A 199 -9.38 -10.20 -18.41
N ASP A 200 -10.59 -9.65 -18.57
CA ASP A 200 -11.33 -9.58 -19.82
C ASP A 200 -11.49 -8.10 -20.23
N CYS A 201 -10.92 -7.73 -21.38
CA CYS A 201 -10.94 -6.35 -21.88
C CYS A 201 -12.36 -5.89 -22.30
N ASP A 202 -13.23 -6.84 -22.67
CA ASP A 202 -14.60 -6.56 -23.11
C ASP A 202 -15.58 -6.56 -21.93
N ASP A 203 -15.25 -7.24 -20.83
CA ASP A 203 -16.03 -7.29 -19.58
C ASP A 203 -15.23 -6.77 -18.37
N THR A 204 -14.59 -5.63 -18.55
CA THR A 204 -13.80 -4.95 -17.51
C THR A 204 -14.69 -4.30 -16.45
N PHE A 205 -14.24 -4.32 -15.20
CA PHE A 205 -14.89 -3.61 -14.10
C PHE A 205 -13.94 -2.61 -13.45
N ALA A 206 -14.44 -1.43 -13.13
CA ALA A 206 -13.71 -0.45 -12.32
C ALA A 206 -14.36 -0.31 -10.94
N TYR A 207 -13.53 -0.12 -9.93
CA TYR A 207 -13.92 0.01 -8.54
C TYR A 207 -13.41 1.35 -8.03
N ALA A 208 -14.30 2.29 -7.74
CA ALA A 208 -13.96 3.60 -7.20
C ALA A 208 -14.24 3.62 -5.68
N ALA A 209 -13.21 3.94 -4.91
CA ALA A 209 -13.28 4.08 -3.46
C ALA A 209 -13.75 5.50 -3.10
N ASP A 210 -14.85 5.60 -2.35
CA ASP A 210 -15.38 6.85 -1.83
C ASP A 210 -14.89 7.08 -0.40
N LEU A 211 -14.03 8.09 -0.26
CA LEU A 211 -13.32 8.45 0.95
C LEU A 211 -14.23 9.17 1.96
N GLY A 212 -14.93 10.20 1.48
CA GLY A 212 -15.69 11.13 2.33
C GLY A 212 -17.08 10.60 2.70
N THR A 213 -17.73 9.85 1.81
CA THR A 213 -18.85 8.98 2.20
C THR A 213 -18.41 7.55 2.01
N PRO A 214 -17.98 6.83 3.06
CA PRO A 214 -17.44 5.48 2.93
C PRO A 214 -18.32 4.54 2.08
N GLY A 215 -17.78 4.07 0.97
CA GLY A 215 -18.49 3.19 0.03
C GLY A 215 -17.65 2.85 -1.18
N LEU A 216 -18.04 1.78 -1.88
CA LEU A 216 -17.39 1.36 -3.12
C LEU A 216 -18.37 1.51 -4.28
N VAL A 217 -17.97 2.22 -5.33
CA VAL A 217 -18.74 2.30 -6.57
C VAL A 217 -18.14 1.35 -7.58
N VAL A 218 -18.96 0.40 -8.05
CA VAL A 218 -18.59 -0.55 -9.09
C VAL A 218 -19.11 -0.01 -10.42
N TYR A 219 -18.27 -0.02 -11.44
CA TYR A 219 -18.62 0.34 -12.81
C TYR A 219 -18.37 -0.85 -13.73
N SER A 220 -19.36 -1.20 -14.56
CA SER A 220 -19.24 -2.22 -15.59
C SER A 220 -18.97 -1.57 -16.95
N TRP A 221 -17.83 -1.90 -17.58
CA TRP A 221 -17.51 -1.43 -18.92
C TRP A 221 -18.53 -1.90 -19.96
N LYS A 222 -18.94 -3.16 -19.87
CA LYS A 222 -19.86 -3.81 -20.82
C LYS A 222 -21.27 -3.24 -20.73
N GLN A 223 -21.79 -3.09 -19.52
CA GLN A 223 -23.15 -2.60 -19.29
C GLN A 223 -23.23 -1.06 -19.35
N GLN A 224 -22.10 -0.38 -19.14
CA GLN A 224 -22.04 1.08 -18.99
C GLN A 224 -22.89 1.59 -17.82
N GLU A 225 -22.98 0.77 -16.78
CA GLU A 225 -23.73 1.06 -15.57
C GLU A 225 -22.80 1.03 -14.37
N SER A 226 -23.23 1.69 -13.30
CA SER A 226 -22.55 1.61 -12.02
C SER A 226 -23.55 1.35 -10.90
N TRP A 227 -23.05 0.93 -9.75
CA TRP A 227 -23.83 0.80 -8.52
C TRP A 227 -22.95 1.03 -7.32
N ARG A 228 -23.58 1.45 -6.23
CA ARG A 228 -22.90 1.74 -4.97
C ARG A 228 -23.07 0.60 -3.97
N VAL A 229 -21.95 0.02 -3.56
CA VAL A 229 -21.84 -1.01 -2.52
C VAL A 229 -21.54 -0.34 -1.18
N LYS A 230 -22.21 -0.80 -0.13
CA LYS A 230 -22.02 -0.33 1.25
C LYS A 230 -21.63 -1.49 2.13
N HIS A 231 -20.67 -1.26 3.03
CA HIS A 231 -20.27 -2.23 4.03
C HIS A 231 -19.66 -1.52 5.23
N HIS A 232 -19.84 -2.05 6.44
CA HIS A 232 -19.31 -1.45 7.66
C HIS A 232 -17.78 -1.33 7.65
N TYR A 233 -17.08 -2.25 6.98
CA TYR A 233 -15.61 -2.23 6.87
C TYR A 233 -15.05 -1.12 5.98
N PHE A 234 -15.90 -0.35 5.30
CA PHE A 234 -15.47 0.84 4.55
C PHE A 234 -15.26 2.06 5.45
N HIS A 235 -15.84 2.07 6.65
CA HIS A 235 -15.79 3.21 7.55
C HIS A 235 -14.45 3.30 8.28
N PRO A 236 -13.99 4.53 8.58
CA PRO A 236 -12.78 4.75 9.38
C PRO A 236 -12.91 4.12 10.77
N ASP A 237 -11.78 3.75 11.36
CA ASP A 237 -11.68 3.44 12.77
C ASP A 237 -11.53 4.75 13.56
N PRO A 238 -12.48 5.08 14.46
CA PRO A 238 -12.43 6.34 15.22
C PRO A 238 -11.18 6.48 16.11
N LEU A 239 -10.47 5.38 16.39
CA LEU A 239 -9.23 5.39 17.17
C LEU A 239 -7.98 5.55 16.29
N ALA A 240 -8.11 5.46 14.97
CA ALA A 240 -7.00 5.51 14.03
C ALA A 240 -6.91 6.83 13.26
N GLY A 241 -7.64 7.87 13.67
CA GLY A 241 -7.69 9.15 12.95
C GLY A 241 -6.52 10.11 13.22
N ASN A 242 -5.61 9.80 14.16
CA ASN A 242 -4.48 10.66 14.48
C ASN A 242 -3.30 10.41 13.53
N TYR A 243 -2.76 11.49 12.96
CA TYR A 243 -1.56 11.47 12.14
C TYR A 243 -0.50 12.40 12.71
N ASN A 244 0.75 11.93 12.67
CA ASN A 244 1.93 12.73 12.97
C ASN A 244 3.01 12.40 11.95
N ILE A 245 3.23 13.34 11.03
CA ILE A 245 4.19 13.18 9.94
C ILE A 245 5.11 14.38 9.98
N THR A 246 6.41 14.11 10.10
CA THR A 246 7.47 15.14 10.25
C THR A 246 7.18 16.18 11.36
N GLY A 247 6.51 15.79 12.44
CA GLY A 247 6.19 16.66 13.57
C GLY A 247 4.90 17.47 13.44
N ILE A 248 4.24 17.44 12.28
CA ILE A 248 2.94 18.09 12.07
C ILE A 248 1.84 17.12 12.49
N ASN A 249 1.00 17.55 13.42
CA ASN A 249 -0.10 16.75 13.93
C ASN A 249 -1.41 17.21 13.27
N PHE A 250 -2.18 16.26 12.78
CA PHE A 250 -3.49 16.49 12.19
C PHE A 250 -4.37 15.26 12.37
N GLN A 251 -5.67 15.42 12.10
CA GLN A 251 -6.65 14.35 12.24
C GLN A 251 -7.44 14.19 10.94
N TRP A 252 -7.57 12.95 10.49
CA TRP A 252 -8.45 12.56 9.38
C TRP A 252 -9.35 11.41 9.82
N ASP A 253 -10.61 11.46 9.44
CA ASP A 253 -11.60 10.39 9.57
C ASP A 253 -11.93 9.77 8.20
N ASP A 254 -10.92 9.74 7.34
CA ASP A 254 -11.03 9.29 5.96
C ASP A 254 -11.38 7.80 5.85
N GLY A 255 -12.45 7.51 5.10
CA GLY A 255 -13.00 6.19 4.84
C GLY A 255 -12.24 5.37 3.80
N LEU A 256 -12.98 4.54 3.06
CA LEU A 256 -12.44 3.61 2.06
C LEU A 256 -11.50 4.33 1.10
N PHE A 257 -10.25 3.85 1.03
CA PHE A 257 -9.22 4.50 0.22
C PHE A 257 -8.34 3.47 -0.51
N GLY A 258 -7.63 2.62 0.22
CA GLY A 258 -6.77 1.62 -0.38
C GLY A 258 -7.61 0.48 -0.95
N ILE A 259 -7.43 0.21 -2.25
CA ILE A 259 -8.06 -0.91 -2.95
C ILE A 259 -7.05 -1.54 -3.91
N ALA A 260 -6.96 -2.88 -3.92
CA ALA A 260 -6.06 -3.61 -4.79
C ALA A 260 -6.66 -4.95 -5.22
N LEU A 261 -6.42 -5.36 -6.47
CA LEU A 261 -7.03 -6.55 -7.06
C LEU A 261 -6.00 -7.66 -7.25
N LYS A 262 -6.38 -8.88 -6.88
CA LYS A 262 -5.67 -10.11 -7.22
C LYS A 262 -6.60 -11.09 -7.94
N PRO A 263 -6.43 -11.32 -9.25
CA PRO A 263 -7.14 -12.35 -9.99
C PRO A 263 -7.03 -13.72 -9.32
N GLN A 264 -8.11 -14.48 -9.39
CA GLN A 264 -8.25 -15.84 -8.91
C GLN A 264 -8.51 -16.77 -10.10
N SER A 265 -8.40 -18.07 -9.87
CA SER A 265 -8.59 -19.11 -10.89
C SER A 265 -10.06 -19.30 -11.31
N ASP A 266 -11.01 -18.76 -10.56
CA ASP A 266 -12.45 -18.85 -10.82
C ASP A 266 -12.98 -17.77 -11.78
N GLY A 267 -12.09 -16.95 -12.35
CA GLY A 267 -12.43 -15.87 -13.29
C GLY A 267 -12.88 -14.57 -12.61
N TYR A 268 -12.78 -14.49 -11.28
CA TYR A 268 -12.98 -13.28 -10.50
C TYR A 268 -11.67 -12.83 -9.85
N ALA A 269 -11.69 -11.72 -9.14
CA ALA A 269 -10.59 -11.26 -8.31
C ALA A 269 -10.96 -11.26 -6.83
N THR A 270 -9.94 -11.26 -5.97
CA THR A 270 -10.07 -10.78 -4.60
C THR A 270 -9.72 -9.30 -4.59
N LEU A 271 -10.64 -8.48 -4.12
CA LEU A 271 -10.39 -7.07 -3.81
C LEU A 271 -9.91 -7.00 -2.35
N TYR A 272 -8.65 -6.63 -2.15
CA TYR A 272 -8.10 -6.23 -0.87
C TYR A 272 -8.38 -4.75 -0.65
N PHE A 273 -8.79 -4.37 0.55
CA PHE A 273 -9.16 -2.99 0.82
C PHE A 273 -9.02 -2.58 2.28
N HIS A 274 -8.91 -1.26 2.49
CA HIS A 274 -8.93 -0.65 3.82
C HIS A 274 -9.35 0.83 3.76
N PRO A 275 -9.98 1.35 4.84
CA PRO A 275 -10.09 2.78 5.07
C PRO A 275 -8.72 3.43 5.32
N LEU A 276 -8.52 4.69 4.91
CA LEU A 276 -7.27 5.43 5.15
C LEU A 276 -6.97 5.48 6.65
N SER A 277 -7.94 5.94 7.44
CA SER A 277 -7.89 5.96 8.90
C SER A 277 -8.33 4.61 9.47
N SER A 278 -7.56 3.56 9.20
CA SER A 278 -7.73 2.23 9.79
C SER A 278 -6.43 1.43 9.85
N LEU A 279 -6.30 0.60 10.89
CA LEU A 279 -5.18 -0.33 11.04
C LEU A 279 -5.46 -1.71 10.42
N ASN A 280 -6.70 -1.96 9.99
CA ASN A 280 -7.14 -3.29 9.56
C ASN A 280 -7.14 -3.45 8.05
N GLU A 281 -6.88 -4.66 7.61
CA GLU A 281 -6.98 -5.09 6.21
C GLU A 281 -8.19 -5.99 6.02
N PHE A 282 -8.90 -5.79 4.91
CA PHE A 282 -10.10 -6.53 4.56
C PHE A 282 -10.00 -7.11 3.16
N SER A 283 -10.88 -8.05 2.84
CA SER A 283 -11.03 -8.57 1.49
C SER A 283 -12.46 -8.96 1.15
N VAL A 284 -12.78 -8.94 -0.14
CA VAL A 284 -14.05 -9.44 -0.69
C VAL A 284 -13.80 -9.99 -2.10
N SER A 285 -14.58 -11.00 -2.51
CA SER A 285 -14.54 -11.50 -3.89
C SER A 285 -15.28 -10.55 -4.83
N THR A 286 -14.70 -10.25 -5.99
CA THR A 286 -15.41 -9.47 -7.03
C THR A 286 -16.59 -10.22 -7.64
N LYS A 287 -16.72 -11.54 -7.40
CA LYS A 287 -17.93 -12.30 -7.70
C LYS A 287 -19.17 -11.71 -7.03
N VAL A 288 -19.00 -11.22 -5.81
CA VAL A 288 -20.05 -10.51 -5.05
C VAL A 288 -20.28 -9.14 -5.68
N LEU A 289 -19.20 -8.39 -5.87
CA LEU A 289 -19.25 -6.99 -6.31
C LEU A 289 -19.80 -6.80 -7.73
N ARG A 290 -19.51 -7.73 -8.66
CA ARG A 290 -19.94 -7.67 -10.07
C ARG A 290 -21.42 -7.97 -10.25
N ASN A 291 -22.07 -8.64 -9.31
CA ASN A 291 -23.51 -8.89 -9.34
C ASN A 291 -24.21 -7.74 -8.61
N GLN A 292 -24.74 -6.76 -9.35
CA GLN A 292 -25.38 -5.57 -8.78
C GLN A 292 -26.40 -5.90 -7.69
N THR A 293 -27.37 -6.79 -7.98
CA THR A 293 -28.43 -7.15 -7.03
C THR A 293 -27.84 -7.68 -5.72
N TYR A 294 -26.86 -8.59 -5.81
CA TYR A 294 -26.24 -9.17 -4.63
C TYR A 294 -25.28 -8.21 -3.92
N ALA A 295 -24.56 -7.36 -4.66
CA ALA A 295 -23.64 -6.37 -4.11
C ALA A 295 -24.37 -5.27 -3.32
N THR A 296 -25.63 -5.00 -3.64
CA THR A 296 -26.48 -4.03 -2.92
C THR A 296 -27.38 -4.66 -1.86
N ASP A 297 -27.38 -5.99 -1.74
CA ASP A 297 -28.20 -6.71 -0.77
C ASP A 297 -27.49 -6.79 0.61
N PRO A 298 -28.14 -6.41 1.72
CA PRO A 298 -27.55 -6.50 3.06
C PRO A 298 -27.10 -7.91 3.49
N SER A 299 -27.62 -8.98 2.85
CA SER A 299 -27.24 -10.36 3.13
C SER A 299 -25.81 -10.71 2.72
N ASN A 300 -25.14 -9.87 1.92
CA ASN A 300 -23.75 -10.07 1.52
C ASN A 300 -22.73 -9.77 2.63
N PHE A 301 -23.17 -9.33 3.82
CA PHE A 301 -22.32 -8.93 4.93
C PHE A 301 -21.22 -9.95 5.28
N HIS A 302 -21.53 -11.25 5.23
CA HIS A 302 -20.58 -12.30 5.56
C HIS A 302 -19.57 -12.63 4.46
N GLU A 303 -19.70 -12.03 3.27
CA GLU A 303 -18.76 -12.21 2.16
C GLU A 303 -17.49 -11.34 2.34
N PHE A 304 -17.58 -10.27 3.13
CA PHE A 304 -16.47 -9.40 3.47
C PHE A 304 -15.69 -9.98 4.65
N LYS A 305 -14.37 -10.09 4.50
CA LYS A 305 -13.50 -10.78 5.46
C LYS A 305 -12.50 -9.82 6.06
N ILE A 306 -12.37 -9.85 7.39
CA ILE A 306 -11.27 -9.22 8.12
C ILE A 306 -10.04 -10.12 7.98
N LEU A 307 -8.92 -9.59 7.51
CA LEU A 307 -7.67 -10.34 7.42
C LEU A 307 -6.85 -10.20 8.70
N GLY A 308 -6.74 -8.98 9.23
CA GLY A 308 -5.98 -8.67 10.44
C GLY A 308 -5.54 -7.22 10.49
N SER A 309 -4.56 -6.92 11.36
CA SER A 309 -4.07 -5.55 11.59
C SER A 309 -2.61 -5.37 11.18
N ARG A 310 -2.29 -4.16 10.70
CA ARG A 310 -0.94 -3.66 10.44
C ARG A 310 -0.18 -3.25 11.70
N GLY A 311 -0.87 -3.17 12.84
CA GLY A 311 -0.29 -2.76 14.12
C GLY A 311 -0.31 -1.24 14.35
N PRO A 312 0.32 -0.78 15.45
CA PRO A 312 0.32 0.64 15.84
C PRO A 312 0.86 1.55 14.73
N ASN A 313 0.21 2.69 14.52
CA ASN A 313 0.52 3.66 13.46
C ASN A 313 0.49 3.09 12.03
N GLY A 314 -0.16 1.94 11.84
CA GLY A 314 -0.32 1.26 10.56
C GLY A 314 -1.49 1.77 9.70
N GLN A 315 -1.90 3.04 9.83
CA GLN A 315 -2.80 3.67 8.85
C GLN A 315 -2.19 3.53 7.46
N ALA A 316 -3.01 3.22 6.47
CA ALA A 316 -2.52 2.85 5.15
C ALA A 316 -3.22 3.63 4.04
N GLY A 317 -2.41 4.16 3.13
CA GLY A 317 -2.85 4.86 1.92
C GLY A 317 -3.14 3.89 0.78
N VAL A 318 -2.60 4.18 -0.41
CA VAL A 318 -2.81 3.33 -1.59
C VAL A 318 -2.18 1.95 -1.41
N ALA A 319 -2.81 0.95 -2.02
CA ALA A 319 -2.29 -0.41 -2.12
C ALA A 319 -2.26 -0.89 -3.56
N PHE A 320 -1.36 -1.82 -3.87
CA PHE A 320 -1.28 -2.45 -5.18
C PHE A 320 -0.70 -3.87 -5.11
N VAL A 321 -1.25 -4.80 -5.88
CA VAL A 321 -0.75 -6.18 -5.98
C VAL A 321 0.14 -6.31 -7.21
N ASP A 322 1.36 -6.80 -7.03
CA ASP A 322 2.13 -7.36 -8.15
C ASP A 322 1.52 -8.69 -8.57
N GLN A 323 1.03 -8.73 -9.81
CA GLN A 323 0.27 -9.88 -10.32
C GLN A 323 1.14 -11.13 -10.48
N LYS A 324 2.47 -10.98 -10.65
CA LYS A 324 3.38 -12.11 -10.85
C LYS A 324 3.75 -12.80 -9.53
N THR A 325 4.06 -12.02 -8.50
CA THR A 325 4.45 -12.57 -7.19
C THR A 325 3.29 -12.74 -6.22
N GLY A 326 2.16 -12.07 -6.47
CA GLY A 326 1.04 -12.00 -5.55
C GLY A 326 1.38 -11.25 -4.25
N VAL A 327 2.42 -10.40 -4.27
CA VAL A 327 2.76 -9.52 -3.15
C VAL A 327 1.92 -8.24 -3.25
N LEU A 328 1.27 -7.90 -2.16
CA LEU A 328 0.51 -6.68 -1.98
C LEU A 328 1.38 -5.65 -1.26
N PHE A 329 1.52 -4.46 -1.84
CA PHE A 329 2.26 -3.34 -1.28
C PHE A 329 1.30 -2.29 -0.73
N TYR A 330 1.68 -1.63 0.36
CA TYR A 330 0.90 -0.56 0.99
C TYR A 330 1.79 0.61 1.36
N ALA A 331 1.27 1.82 1.16
CA ALA A 331 1.80 3.06 1.71
C ALA A 331 1.39 3.23 3.18
N LEU A 332 2.32 3.51 4.10
CA LEU A 332 2.06 3.78 5.52
C LEU A 332 2.51 5.20 5.88
N PRO A 333 1.62 6.22 5.80
CA PRO A 333 1.99 7.62 5.98
C PRO A 333 2.62 7.94 7.34
N ASN A 334 2.03 7.46 8.44
CA ASN A 334 2.54 7.69 9.80
C ASN A 334 3.89 7.02 10.10
N LEU A 335 4.35 6.11 9.24
CA LEU A 335 5.63 5.43 9.38
C LEU A 335 6.65 5.86 8.31
N ASN A 336 6.31 6.78 7.41
CA ASN A 336 7.17 7.18 6.29
C ASN A 336 7.68 5.96 5.49
N ALA A 337 6.80 4.96 5.28
CA ALA A 337 7.22 3.64 4.86
C ALA A 337 6.33 3.02 3.78
N ILE A 338 6.94 2.16 2.98
CA ILE A 338 6.26 1.16 2.15
C ILE A 338 6.43 -0.21 2.81
N THR A 339 5.32 -0.91 2.98
CA THR A 339 5.30 -2.29 3.47
C THR A 339 4.74 -3.22 2.40
N CYS A 340 4.91 -4.51 2.61
CA CYS A 340 4.37 -5.54 1.77
C CYS A 340 3.75 -6.68 2.58
N TRP A 341 2.90 -7.46 1.93
CA TRP A 341 2.36 -8.71 2.43
C TRP A 341 2.17 -9.70 1.29
N LYS A 342 2.52 -10.97 1.51
CA LYS A 342 2.31 -12.01 0.51
C LYS A 342 0.89 -12.56 0.65
N THR A 343 0.09 -12.42 -0.41
CA THR A 343 -1.33 -12.82 -0.39
C THR A 343 -1.56 -14.32 -0.25
N SER A 344 -0.53 -15.15 -0.39
CA SER A 344 -0.59 -16.60 -0.11
C SER A 344 -0.39 -16.93 1.38
N ASN A 345 -0.04 -15.95 2.22
CA ASN A 345 0.10 -16.16 3.64
C ASN A 345 -1.26 -16.45 4.27
N ARG A 346 -1.31 -17.44 5.17
CA ARG A 346 -2.54 -17.84 5.86
C ARG A 346 -3.02 -16.84 6.90
N ALA A 347 -2.10 -16.05 7.46
CA ALA A 347 -2.38 -15.10 8.52
C ALA A 347 -1.87 -13.72 8.11
N TYR A 348 -2.68 -12.69 8.39
CA TYR A 348 -2.29 -11.30 8.27
C TYR A 348 -1.95 -10.77 9.67
N THR A 349 -0.66 -10.68 9.95
CA THR A 349 -0.11 -10.22 11.23
C THR A 349 1.09 -9.33 11.00
N ILE A 350 1.48 -8.53 12.00
CA ILE A 350 2.69 -7.69 11.95
C ILE A 350 3.93 -8.51 11.54
N LYS A 351 4.06 -9.76 12.01
CA LYS A 351 5.19 -10.65 11.68
C LYS A 351 5.20 -11.13 10.22
N SER A 352 4.04 -11.13 9.57
CA SER A 352 3.91 -11.51 8.16
C SER A 352 4.08 -10.33 7.20
N LEU A 353 4.20 -9.11 7.72
CA LEU A 353 4.44 -7.89 6.95
C LEU A 353 5.93 -7.69 6.76
N GLY A 354 6.33 -7.32 5.55
CA GLY A 354 7.71 -6.98 5.21
C GLY A 354 7.87 -5.48 5.02
N ARG A 355 8.82 -4.85 5.71
CA ARG A 355 9.17 -3.46 5.44
C ARG A 355 10.05 -3.40 4.18
N VAL A 356 9.57 -2.72 3.14
CA VAL A 356 10.26 -2.56 1.86
C VAL A 356 11.21 -1.39 1.90
N TYR A 357 10.73 -0.25 2.41
CA TYR A 357 11.50 0.99 2.48
C TYR A 357 10.92 1.91 3.55
N MET A 358 11.77 2.68 4.24
CA MET A 358 11.33 3.65 5.25
C MET A 358 12.35 4.77 5.36
N SER A 359 11.94 6.02 5.14
CA SER A 359 12.83 7.18 5.18
C SER A 359 12.06 8.45 5.50
N THR A 360 12.47 9.18 6.53
CA THR A 360 11.90 10.49 6.88
C THR A 360 12.34 11.61 5.92
N VAL A 361 13.23 11.31 4.96
CA VAL A 361 13.76 12.27 3.99
C VAL A 361 13.21 11.99 2.58
N ASP A 362 13.27 10.74 2.14
CA ASP A 362 12.88 10.35 0.78
C ASP A 362 11.45 9.83 0.68
N MET A 363 10.87 9.37 1.81
CA MET A 363 9.54 8.77 1.90
C MET A 363 8.65 9.55 2.88
N VAL A 364 8.69 10.89 2.80
CA VAL A 364 8.02 11.79 3.74
C VAL A 364 6.51 11.51 3.81
N PHE A 365 5.81 11.56 2.69
CA PHE A 365 4.43 11.08 2.62
C PHE A 365 4.30 10.11 1.43
N PRO A 366 4.21 8.79 1.64
CA PRO A 366 3.96 7.84 0.56
C PRO A 366 2.52 8.01 0.05
N ASN A 367 2.34 8.65 -1.11
CA ASN A 367 1.02 9.02 -1.63
C ASN A 367 0.43 7.96 -2.58
N ASP A 368 1.27 7.37 -3.44
CA ASP A 368 0.82 6.35 -4.39
C ASP A 368 1.86 5.24 -4.60
N VAL A 369 1.37 4.05 -4.91
CA VAL A 369 2.15 2.84 -5.20
C VAL A 369 1.56 2.14 -6.41
N LYS A 370 2.41 1.76 -7.35
CA LYS A 370 2.05 0.98 -8.55
C LYS A 370 3.10 -0.07 -8.85
N VAL A 371 2.69 -1.14 -9.51
CA VAL A 371 3.59 -2.14 -10.07
C VAL A 371 3.28 -2.24 -11.56
N ASP A 372 4.30 -2.03 -12.40
CA ASP A 372 4.16 -2.11 -13.85
C ASP A 372 4.10 -3.57 -14.37
N ASP A 373 3.90 -3.73 -15.66
CA ASP A 373 3.84 -5.04 -16.34
C ASP A 373 5.17 -5.80 -16.33
N GLU A 374 6.28 -5.11 -16.10
CA GLU A 374 7.62 -5.68 -15.93
C GLU A 374 7.91 -6.08 -14.48
N SER A 375 6.97 -5.86 -13.55
CA SER A 375 7.13 -6.05 -12.11
C SER A 375 8.21 -5.15 -11.51
N ASN A 376 8.27 -3.89 -11.92
CA ASN A 376 8.92 -2.83 -11.18
C ASN A 376 7.91 -2.13 -10.27
N LEU A 377 8.30 -1.98 -9.00
CA LEU A 377 7.58 -1.20 -8.02
C LEU A 377 7.91 0.27 -8.22
N TRP A 378 6.88 1.11 -8.25
CA TRP A 378 6.98 2.56 -8.37
C TRP A 378 6.20 3.21 -7.22
N VAL A 379 6.83 4.18 -6.56
CA VAL A 379 6.28 4.83 -5.36
C VAL A 379 6.41 6.33 -5.52
N LEU A 380 5.28 7.04 -5.40
CA LEU A 380 5.26 8.50 -5.30
C LEU A 380 5.31 8.89 -3.83
N SER A 381 6.34 9.64 -3.45
CA SER A 381 6.39 10.33 -2.17
C SER A 381 6.35 11.84 -2.36
N ASP A 382 5.47 12.50 -1.62
CA ASP A 382 5.34 13.95 -1.60
C ASP A 382 5.38 14.48 -0.15
N ARG A 383 4.90 15.70 0.01
CA ARG A 383 4.76 16.41 1.29
C ARG A 383 3.33 16.89 1.48
N LEU A 384 2.37 16.00 1.22
CA LEU A 384 0.94 16.31 1.23
C LEU A 384 0.48 17.07 2.48
N HIS A 385 0.85 16.58 3.66
CA HIS A 385 0.50 17.21 4.94
C HIS A 385 1.07 18.63 5.08
N GLN A 386 2.31 18.89 4.64
CA GLN A 386 2.88 20.23 4.62
C GLN A 386 2.19 21.13 3.59
N TYR A 387 1.80 20.59 2.44
CA TYR A 387 1.07 21.34 1.41
C TYR A 387 -0.32 21.80 1.90
N MET A 388 -0.98 20.98 2.72
CA MET A 388 -2.32 21.24 3.27
C MET A 388 -2.29 22.14 4.51
N TYR A 389 -1.34 21.92 5.42
CA TYR A 389 -1.36 22.54 6.75
C TYR A 389 -0.25 23.56 6.99
N GLU A 390 0.76 23.62 6.12
CA GLU A 390 1.87 24.56 6.20
C GLU A 390 2.20 25.11 4.80
N SER A 391 3.48 25.25 4.46
CA SER A 391 3.97 25.67 3.16
C SER A 391 5.16 24.82 2.75
N LEU A 392 5.24 24.50 1.45
CA LEU A 392 6.39 23.77 0.90
C LEU A 392 7.62 24.67 0.84
N ASN A 393 8.79 24.11 1.13
CA ASN A 393 10.06 24.81 0.97
C ASN A 393 10.56 24.64 -0.47
N ARG A 394 10.51 25.71 -1.26
CA ARG A 394 10.92 25.72 -2.68
C ARG A 394 12.40 25.41 -2.90
N ASN A 395 13.23 25.58 -1.88
CA ASN A 395 14.67 25.29 -1.97
C ASN A 395 14.99 23.82 -1.74
N ASP A 396 14.04 23.05 -1.23
CA ASP A 396 14.16 21.64 -0.89
C ASP A 396 13.45 20.75 -1.93
N ILE A 397 13.79 19.47 -1.97
CA ILE A 397 13.10 18.47 -2.77
C ILE A 397 11.77 18.11 -2.10
N ASN A 398 10.67 18.45 -2.76
CA ASN A 398 9.32 18.28 -2.23
C ASN A 398 8.66 16.98 -2.71
N PHE A 399 9.01 16.53 -3.91
CA PHE A 399 8.35 15.38 -4.56
C PHE A 399 9.40 14.40 -5.06
N ARG A 400 9.15 13.11 -4.91
CA ARG A 400 10.01 12.02 -5.40
C ARG A 400 9.20 10.89 -5.98
N VAL A 401 9.73 10.28 -7.03
CA VAL A 401 9.34 8.94 -7.46
C VAL A 401 10.50 7.99 -7.20
N LEU A 402 10.24 6.94 -6.44
CA LEU A 402 11.18 5.88 -6.14
C LEU A 402 10.81 4.60 -6.90
N THR A 403 11.80 3.77 -7.20
CA THR A 403 11.59 2.51 -7.91
C THR A 403 12.56 1.41 -7.49
N ALA A 404 12.16 0.15 -7.70
CA ALA A 404 13.01 -1.02 -7.75
C ALA A 404 12.28 -2.16 -8.48
N THR A 405 12.98 -3.21 -8.88
CA THR A 405 12.29 -4.45 -9.25
C THR A 405 11.55 -4.99 -8.03
N VAL A 406 10.38 -5.61 -8.20
CA VAL A 406 9.63 -6.21 -7.08
C VAL A 406 10.48 -7.23 -6.33
N LYS A 407 11.30 -8.00 -7.06
CA LYS A 407 12.23 -8.99 -6.49
C LYS A 407 13.21 -8.35 -5.51
N ASP A 408 13.82 -7.23 -5.89
CA ASP A 408 14.77 -6.52 -5.03
C ASP A 408 14.03 -5.82 -3.88
N ALA A 409 12.86 -5.22 -4.16
CA ALA A 409 12.01 -4.56 -3.18
C ALA A 409 11.65 -5.47 -2.00
N ILE A 410 11.33 -6.73 -2.26
CA ILE A 410 10.91 -7.70 -1.22
C ILE A 410 12.06 -8.52 -0.65
N GLN A 411 13.28 -8.36 -1.16
CA GLN A 411 14.42 -9.17 -0.74
C GLN A 411 14.68 -9.01 0.77
N ASN A 412 14.92 -10.13 1.45
CA ASN A 412 15.17 -10.16 2.90
C ASN A 412 14.01 -9.61 3.76
N THR A 413 12.80 -9.56 3.22
CA THR A 413 11.59 -9.19 3.97
C THR A 413 10.70 -10.43 4.22
N ALA A 414 9.64 -10.30 5.03
CA ALA A 414 8.65 -11.36 5.20
C ALA A 414 7.88 -11.70 3.90
N CYS A 415 7.97 -10.84 2.88
CA CYS A 415 7.34 -11.03 1.58
C CYS A 415 8.23 -11.75 0.57
N ASP A 416 9.52 -11.93 0.88
CA ASP A 416 10.49 -12.55 -0.02
C ASP A 416 9.95 -13.91 -0.51
N THR A 417 9.91 -14.08 -1.82
CA THR A 417 9.41 -15.30 -2.46
C THR A 417 10.46 -16.39 -2.52
N ASN A 418 11.74 -16.07 -2.27
CA ASN A 418 12.80 -17.05 -2.19
C ASN A 418 12.70 -17.82 -0.87
N ILE A 419 12.59 -19.14 -0.96
CA ILE A 419 12.68 -20.02 0.19
C ILE A 419 14.15 -20.02 0.63
N LYS A 420 14.48 -19.28 1.69
CA LYS A 420 15.77 -19.49 2.36
C LYS A 420 15.70 -20.82 3.10
N PRO A 421 16.64 -21.77 2.86
CA PRO A 421 16.75 -22.93 3.71
C PRO A 421 16.90 -22.47 5.17
N LEU A 422 16.21 -23.15 6.10
CA LEU A 422 16.39 -22.85 7.51
C LEU A 422 17.88 -22.95 7.86
N PRO A 423 18.41 -22.10 8.75
CA PRO A 423 19.79 -22.22 9.20
C PRO A 423 20.06 -23.64 9.73
N ASP A 424 21.20 -24.22 9.37
CA ASP A 424 21.62 -25.59 9.73
C ASP A 424 21.57 -25.90 11.24
N ILE A 425 21.46 -24.87 12.07
CA ILE A 425 21.30 -24.96 13.53
C ILE A 425 20.01 -25.72 13.90
N ILE A 426 18.91 -25.56 13.14
CA ILE A 426 17.64 -26.23 13.46
C ILE A 426 17.64 -27.68 12.98
N THR A 427 18.34 -28.01 11.90
CA THR A 427 18.55 -29.41 11.49
C THR A 427 19.35 -30.19 12.52
N ASN A 428 20.35 -29.57 13.15
CA ASN A 428 21.17 -30.22 14.20
C ASN A 428 20.43 -30.38 15.54
N LEU A 429 19.40 -29.57 15.83
CA LEU A 429 18.56 -29.74 17.02
C LEU A 429 17.66 -30.99 16.94
N GLY A 430 17.28 -31.42 15.72
CA GLY A 430 16.54 -32.66 15.49
C GLY A 430 17.36 -33.91 15.83
N ASP A 431 18.68 -33.86 15.70
CA ASP A 431 19.59 -34.95 16.04
C ASP A 431 19.90 -35.01 17.54
N ILE A 432 19.81 -33.88 18.25
CA ILE A 432 20.01 -33.80 19.71
C ILE A 432 18.76 -34.30 20.48
N LEU A 433 17.57 -34.16 19.91
CA LEU A 433 16.30 -34.48 20.57
C LEU A 433 15.80 -35.91 20.31
N ARG A 434 16.54 -36.74 19.56
CA ARG A 434 16.19 -38.16 19.39
C ARG A 434 16.76 -38.99 20.55
N PRO A 435 15.93 -39.61 21.40
CA PRO A 435 16.41 -40.59 22.35
C PRO A 435 16.89 -41.81 21.55
N THR A 436 18.18 -42.14 21.63
CA THR A 436 18.73 -43.39 21.12
C THR A 436 18.13 -44.56 21.90
N THR A 437 17.06 -45.18 21.39
CA THR A 437 16.65 -46.52 21.82
C THR A 437 17.57 -47.53 21.15
N SER A 438 18.63 -47.94 21.86
CA SER A 438 19.43 -49.10 21.47
C SER A 438 18.57 -50.36 21.66
N THR A 439 18.00 -50.86 20.56
CA THR A 439 17.37 -52.18 20.52
C THR A 439 18.46 -53.25 20.47
N VAL A 440 18.76 -53.84 21.62
CA VAL A 440 19.50 -55.10 21.69
C VAL A 440 18.56 -56.23 21.29
N ALA A 441 18.89 -56.94 20.21
CA ALA A 441 18.15 -58.11 19.75
C ALA A 441 18.27 -59.30 20.74
N PRO A 442 17.19 -60.04 21.06
CA PRO A 442 17.30 -61.27 21.83
C PRO A 442 17.58 -62.49 20.93
N LYS A 443 18.48 -63.36 21.40
CA LYS A 443 18.78 -64.70 20.85
C LYS A 443 17.61 -65.69 21.02
N PRO A 444 17.53 -66.75 20.18
CA PRO A 444 16.41 -67.69 20.19
C PRO A 444 16.60 -68.80 21.24
N GLY A 445 15.52 -69.16 21.93
CA GLY A 445 15.48 -70.26 22.89
C GLY A 445 14.05 -70.58 23.32
N SER A 446 13.71 -71.87 23.28
CA SER A 446 12.39 -72.49 23.27
C SER A 446 11.61 -72.53 24.60
N SER A 447 10.30 -72.80 24.43
CA SER A 447 9.38 -73.60 25.28
C SER A 447 8.43 -72.87 26.23
N GLY A 448 7.19 -73.37 26.27
CA GLY A 448 6.26 -73.18 27.39
C GLY A 448 4.89 -72.61 27.00
N ALA A 449 3.88 -73.46 27.08
CA ALA A 449 2.47 -73.16 26.82
C ALA A 449 1.76 -72.46 27.99
N ASN A 450 0.53 -72.02 27.70
CA ASN A 450 -0.67 -71.85 28.56
C ASN A 450 -1.16 -70.43 28.88
N SER A 451 -2.39 -70.17 28.40
CA SER A 451 -3.60 -69.67 29.11
C SER A 451 -3.40 -68.54 30.15
N SER A 452 -4.14 -67.43 30.22
CA SER A 452 -5.58 -67.20 30.09
C SER A 452 -5.92 -65.79 30.62
N HIS A 453 -7.15 -65.33 30.35
CA HIS A 453 -7.97 -64.39 31.15
C HIS A 453 -7.64 -62.88 31.22
N LEU A 454 -8.57 -62.08 30.65
CA LEU A 454 -9.10 -60.80 31.16
C LEU A 454 -9.58 -60.94 32.63
N PRO A 455 -9.75 -59.87 33.47
CA PRO A 455 -10.54 -58.68 33.12
C PRO A 455 -10.20 -57.33 33.84
N THR A 456 -11.05 -56.36 33.49
CA THR A 456 -11.37 -55.00 34.01
C THR A 456 -11.29 -54.69 35.52
N SER A 457 -10.85 -53.46 35.86
CA SER A 457 -11.45 -52.50 36.85
C SER A 457 -10.56 -51.24 36.89
N ALA A 458 -11.05 -50.01 36.68
CA ALA A 458 -11.92 -49.12 37.48
C ALA A 458 -11.20 -48.35 38.62
N MET A 459 -11.42 -47.01 38.61
CA MET A 459 -11.32 -46.02 39.69
C MET A 459 -9.92 -45.57 40.18
N ALA A 460 -9.60 -44.28 40.02
CA ALA A 460 -9.76 -43.30 41.12
C ALA A 460 -9.26 -41.88 40.72
N THR A 461 -10.19 -40.94 40.85
CA THR A 461 -10.07 -39.51 41.21
C THR A 461 -8.77 -39.06 41.88
N ILE A 462 -8.28 -37.85 41.52
CA ILE A 462 -7.92 -36.77 42.46
C ILE A 462 -8.30 -35.41 41.83
N LEU A 463 -9.02 -34.64 42.64
CA LEU A 463 -9.51 -33.28 42.49
C LEU A 463 -8.41 -32.30 42.95
N LEU A 464 -8.27 -31.12 42.35
CA LEU A 464 -7.91 -29.90 43.08
C LEU A 464 -8.24 -28.64 42.27
N LEU A 465 -9.24 -27.94 42.81
CA LEU A 465 -9.64 -26.55 42.50
C LEU A 465 -8.66 -25.58 43.17
N SER A 466 -8.38 -24.45 42.53
CA SER A 466 -8.44 -23.16 43.21
C SER A 466 -8.60 -22.00 42.22
N VAL A 467 -9.77 -21.38 42.34
CA VAL A 467 -10.15 -20.07 41.81
C VAL A 467 -9.54 -18.99 42.70
N PHE A 468 -9.07 -17.87 42.12
CA PHE A 468 -9.26 -16.55 42.74
C PHE A 468 -9.52 -15.50 41.66
N SER A 469 -10.61 -14.76 41.89
CA SER A 469 -11.17 -13.70 41.07
C SER A 469 -10.88 -12.32 41.66
N PHE A 470 -11.14 -11.31 40.82
CA PHE A 470 -11.42 -9.88 41.10
C PHE A 470 -10.22 -8.92 41.16
N PHE A 471 -10.27 -7.67 40.65
CA PHE A 471 -11.38 -6.71 40.49
C PHE A 471 -11.16 -5.71 39.32
N ARG A 472 -12.30 -5.21 38.79
CA ARG A 472 -12.63 -3.93 38.09
C ARG A 472 -11.53 -2.87 37.87
N ILE A 473 -11.54 -2.23 36.70
CA ILE A 473 -12.28 -0.98 36.34
C ILE A 473 -12.71 -1.08 34.88
#